data_AF-A0A9E3Y259-F1
#
_entry.id   AF-A0A9E3Y259-F1
#
_cell.length_a   1.000
_cell.length_b   1.000
_cell.length_c   1.000
_cell.angle_alpha   90.00
_cell.angle_beta   90.00
_cell.angle_gamma   90.00
#
_symmetry.space_group_name_H-M   'P 1'
#
loop_
_entity.id
_entity.type
_entity.pdbx_description
1 polymer ?
#
loop_
_entity_poly.entity_id
_entity_poly.type
_entity_poly.pdbx_seq_one_letter_code
_entity_poly.pdbx_strand_id
1 'polypeptide(L)'
;MTVGQSPIRVLAVLLSVVLATGMTGCAGKDNPKPEDRATSSRATTPADALVVDVGRVVRPVNKDLLGFHGRDTATDLVGTYGDLQPRTVRHVMSQHDFVDFDCAGATLSPATVEYFGSWIEAVDAMGARPILSLSYVPPCYARDGQPKGPVTDTVGYRAFLDQLFDALVVKREAAGDVPLRYFELWNEPDIPLNPGDPSNGHGYVGTVEEFVATNLPSLAGAILAAEETSGVDIEVGTPAAFSPWPFERYAPTVAGLLEKVNGFPPDEAATIATGIDTAFGAGTSERVLTNGGLTWPEAVIAAAKELGLEIDFVSVHLYPNNPLQGVTFPEPDAPALLQGRNPFTNPDDFATLVQEWTELTGERELVLSEWALSAGNDDRMSNCEGAAFNAAALSVMQDAGLDRALYLSRPSGVTDAGFRAWAALPANQVKTTIPRSRATATWVTAASDDDRTTVLVSQWHTDLADAETTRLPVVVDGLTDGTYKVTVEWVGDDKPGPPGRKVLTATATDGRLTIDPIALAGQSVTRIDITRKASPLPPLTEATEPGPGPGCLPG
;
A
#
# COMPACT_ATOMS: atom_id res chain seq x y z
N MET A 1 13.57 22.47 50.98
CA MET A 1 14.71 21.81 50.32
C MET A 1 14.42 21.80 48.84
N THR A 2 15.31 22.43 48.10
CA THR A 2 15.17 22.85 46.70
C THR A 2 15.21 21.67 45.74
N VAL A 3 14.26 21.68 44.82
CA VAL A 3 14.15 20.83 43.63
C VAL A 3 15.23 21.29 42.64
N GLY A 4 16.10 20.37 42.21
CA GLY A 4 17.10 20.61 41.17
C GLY A 4 16.48 20.45 39.79
N GLN A 5 16.42 21.53 39.02
CA GLN A 5 16.12 21.52 37.59
C GLN A 5 17.40 21.19 36.80
N SER A 6 17.29 20.23 35.87
CA SER A 6 18.35 19.88 34.91
C SER A 6 18.20 20.71 33.62
N PRO A 7 19.28 21.01 32.88
CA PRO A 7 19.32 22.05 31.86
C PRO A 7 19.19 21.48 30.44
N ILE A 8 18.09 21.79 29.74
CA ILE A 8 18.02 21.69 28.27
C ILE A 8 17.30 22.94 27.75
N ARG A 9 18.08 23.95 27.37
CA ARG A 9 17.66 25.10 26.56
C ARG A 9 18.85 25.56 25.70
N VAL A 10 19.00 24.97 24.53
CA VAL A 10 19.81 25.52 23.43
C VAL A 10 19.14 25.14 22.11
N LEU A 11 18.22 25.98 21.64
CA LEU A 11 18.05 26.45 20.25
C LEU A 11 16.69 27.18 20.15
N ALA A 12 16.70 28.47 20.46
CA ALA A 12 15.56 29.36 20.25
C ALA A 12 16.08 30.76 19.92
N VAL A 13 16.74 30.93 18.78
CA VAL A 13 17.04 32.24 18.18
C VAL A 13 17.16 32.09 16.67
N LEU A 14 16.09 32.39 15.93
CA LEU A 14 16.08 33.07 14.62
C LEU A 14 14.68 33.01 14.01
N LEU A 15 13.77 33.89 14.44
CA LEU A 15 12.85 34.60 13.54
C LEU A 15 12.03 35.62 14.35
N SER A 16 12.50 36.87 14.35
CA SER A 16 11.66 38.03 14.63
C SER A 16 12.32 39.25 13.98
N VAL A 17 11.49 39.98 13.22
CA VAL A 17 11.68 41.32 12.65
C VAL A 17 12.13 41.38 11.18
N VAL A 18 11.42 42.25 10.44
CA VAL A 18 11.50 42.70 9.03
C VAL A 18 10.50 41.94 8.12
N LEU A 19 9.41 42.49 7.58
CA LEU A 19 8.91 43.86 7.47
C LEU A 19 7.40 43.82 7.14
N ALA A 20 6.63 44.66 7.84
CA ALA A 20 5.33 45.14 7.38
C ALA A 20 5.55 46.20 6.30
N THR A 21 5.14 45.93 5.06
CA THR A 21 4.84 46.94 4.04
C THR A 21 3.91 46.38 2.96
N GLY A 22 2.72 46.98 2.82
CA GLY A 22 2.10 47.21 1.51
C GLY A 22 1.17 46.15 0.94
N MET A 23 -0.01 45.94 1.55
CA MET A 23 -1.17 45.47 0.78
C MET A 23 -1.82 46.68 0.07
N THR A 24 -1.39 46.94 -1.16
CA THR A 24 -2.11 47.78 -2.12
C THR A 24 -2.48 46.96 -3.34
N GLY A 25 -3.78 46.66 -3.45
CA GLY A 25 -4.55 46.54 -4.69
C GLY A 25 -4.00 45.71 -5.85
N CYS A 26 -4.50 44.48 -6.01
CA CYS A 26 -4.69 43.90 -7.33
C CYS A 26 -6.16 44.10 -7.74
N ALA A 27 -6.39 45.15 -8.50
CA ALA A 27 -7.60 45.35 -9.28
C ALA A 27 -7.77 44.21 -10.28
N GLY A 28 -9.04 43.82 -10.50
CA GLY A 28 -9.43 42.73 -11.37
C GLY A 28 -8.85 42.84 -12.78
N LYS A 29 -8.37 41.71 -13.27
CA LYS A 29 -8.31 41.41 -14.70
C LYS A 29 -9.38 40.37 -14.97
N ASP A 30 -10.39 40.78 -15.73
CA ASP A 30 -11.40 39.92 -16.30
C ASP A 30 -10.72 38.78 -17.08
N ASN A 31 -10.84 37.55 -16.57
CA ASN A 31 -10.52 36.37 -17.35
C ASN A 31 -11.54 36.29 -18.50
N PRO A 32 -11.11 36.26 -19.78
CA PRO A 32 -12.03 36.09 -20.88
C PRO A 32 -12.76 34.75 -20.71
N LYS A 33 -14.09 34.78 -20.83
CA LYS A 33 -14.92 33.58 -20.91
C LYS A 33 -14.35 32.64 -21.98
N PRO A 34 -14.29 31.32 -21.76
CA PRO A 34 -13.91 30.40 -22.81
C PRO A 34 -14.96 30.50 -23.91
N GLU A 35 -14.59 31.09 -25.05
CA GLU A 35 -15.41 31.00 -26.25
C GLU A 35 -15.45 29.54 -26.70
N ASP A 36 -16.66 29.03 -26.94
CA ASP A 36 -16.97 27.73 -27.52
C ASP A 36 -16.23 27.55 -28.87
N ARG A 37 -14.97 27.10 -28.83
CA ARG A 37 -14.29 26.58 -30.00
C ARG A 37 -14.97 25.26 -30.36
N ALA A 38 -15.89 25.32 -31.33
CA ALA A 38 -16.43 24.15 -32.00
C ALA A 38 -15.28 23.26 -32.51
N THR A 39 -14.98 22.20 -31.76
CA THR A 39 -14.00 21.19 -32.14
C THR A 39 -14.51 20.49 -33.38
N SER A 40 -13.82 20.66 -34.51
CA SER A 40 -14.10 19.91 -35.73
C SER A 40 -13.94 18.43 -35.42
N SER A 41 -14.99 17.64 -35.69
CA SER A 41 -15.00 16.19 -35.49
C SER A 41 -14.07 15.52 -36.50
N ARG A 42 -12.77 15.49 -36.22
CA ARG A 42 -11.83 14.67 -36.96
C ARG A 42 -12.22 13.21 -36.73
N ALA A 43 -12.42 12.45 -37.79
CA ALA A 43 -12.69 11.02 -37.69
C ALA A 43 -11.56 10.36 -36.91
N THR A 44 -11.91 9.72 -35.79
CA THR A 44 -10.98 8.99 -34.94
C THR A 44 -10.34 7.87 -35.75
N THR A 45 -9.01 7.89 -35.90
CA THR A 45 -8.32 6.76 -36.53
C THR A 45 -8.09 5.65 -35.50
N PRO A 46 -8.08 4.37 -35.88
CA PRO A 46 -7.77 3.26 -34.96
C PRO A 46 -6.42 3.41 -34.24
N ALA A 47 -5.49 4.20 -34.80
CA ALA A 47 -4.20 4.48 -34.19
C ALA A 47 -4.29 5.30 -32.89
N ASP A 48 -5.41 6.00 -32.67
CA ASP A 48 -5.65 6.87 -31.50
C ASP A 48 -6.58 6.23 -30.45
N ALA A 49 -7.01 4.98 -30.66
CA ALA A 49 -7.95 4.28 -29.78
C ALA A 49 -7.25 3.31 -28.82
N LEU A 50 -7.81 3.15 -27.63
CA LEU A 50 -7.59 1.95 -26.80
C LEU A 50 -8.23 0.76 -27.52
N VAL A 51 -7.43 -0.27 -27.79
CA VAL A 51 -7.91 -1.53 -28.37
C VAL A 51 -7.89 -2.62 -27.30
N VAL A 52 -9.01 -3.31 -27.13
CA VAL A 52 -9.19 -4.49 -26.27
C VAL A 52 -9.50 -5.69 -27.17
N ASP A 53 -8.65 -6.70 -27.17
CA ASP A 53 -8.81 -7.92 -27.96
C ASP A 53 -9.26 -9.07 -27.05
N VAL A 54 -10.57 -9.32 -26.99
CA VAL A 54 -11.14 -10.33 -26.10
C VAL A 54 -10.85 -11.76 -26.57
N GLY A 55 -10.45 -11.93 -27.83
CA GLY A 55 -10.04 -13.23 -28.38
C GLY A 55 -8.64 -13.66 -27.92
N ARG A 56 -7.88 -12.75 -27.31
CA ARG A 56 -6.51 -12.99 -26.87
C ARG A 56 -6.37 -12.86 -25.35
N VAL A 57 -6.60 -13.98 -24.66
CA VAL A 57 -6.30 -14.12 -23.23
C VAL A 57 -4.80 -13.99 -22.99
N VAL A 58 -4.43 -13.19 -21.99
CA VAL A 58 -3.05 -12.96 -21.55
C VAL A 58 -2.71 -13.86 -20.37
N ARG A 59 -3.52 -13.81 -19.31
CA ARG A 59 -3.36 -14.56 -18.05
C ARG A 59 -4.64 -14.46 -17.21
N PRO A 60 -4.82 -15.28 -16.15
CA PRO A 60 -5.87 -15.03 -15.15
C PRO A 60 -5.68 -13.67 -14.46
N VAL A 61 -6.79 -13.02 -14.10
CA VAL A 61 -6.75 -11.84 -13.23
C VAL A 61 -6.35 -12.28 -11.84
N ASN A 62 -5.27 -11.72 -11.31
CA ASN A 62 -4.82 -11.98 -9.96
C ASN A 62 -5.74 -11.25 -8.97
N LYS A 63 -6.56 -12.02 -8.25
CA LYS A 63 -7.44 -11.49 -7.20
C LYS A 63 -6.72 -11.33 -5.87
N ASP A 64 -5.55 -11.95 -5.68
CA ASP A 64 -4.73 -11.81 -4.48
C ASP A 64 -4.06 -10.42 -4.36
N LEU A 65 -4.17 -9.58 -5.41
CA LEU A 65 -3.88 -8.15 -5.34
C LEU A 65 -4.94 -7.35 -4.54
N LEU A 66 -6.06 -7.97 -4.17
CA LEU A 66 -7.08 -7.40 -3.27
C LEU A 66 -6.83 -7.83 -1.83
N GLY A 67 -5.68 -7.47 -1.28
CA GLY A 67 -5.41 -7.58 0.14
C GLY A 67 -5.52 -6.23 0.85
N PHE A 68 -5.72 -6.26 2.17
CA PHE A 68 -5.66 -5.06 3.01
C PHE A 68 -4.85 -5.33 4.28
N HIS A 69 -4.02 -4.38 4.66
CA HIS A 69 -3.50 -4.28 6.01
C HIS A 69 -4.51 -3.49 6.84
N GLY A 70 -5.21 -4.17 7.74
CA GLY A 70 -6.21 -3.55 8.63
C GLY A 70 -5.97 -3.97 10.07
N ARG A 71 -5.83 -3.00 10.96
CA ARG A 71 -5.78 -3.24 12.42
C ARG A 71 -7.17 -3.24 13.08
N ASP A 72 -8.19 -3.44 12.25
CA ASP A 72 -9.59 -3.36 12.61
C ASP A 72 -10.06 -4.54 13.46
N THR A 73 -11.12 -4.34 14.23
CA THR A 73 -11.74 -5.43 14.98
C THR A 73 -12.49 -6.39 14.06
N ALA A 74 -12.81 -7.60 14.55
CA ALA A 74 -13.64 -8.57 13.82
C ALA A 74 -14.98 -7.98 13.35
N THR A 75 -15.60 -7.13 14.17
CA THR A 75 -16.89 -6.47 13.83
C THR A 75 -16.71 -5.47 12.70
N ASP A 76 -15.66 -4.65 12.79
CA ASP A 76 -15.37 -3.66 11.77
C ASP A 76 -15.04 -4.36 10.46
N LEU A 77 -14.18 -5.39 10.45
CA LEU A 77 -13.77 -6.10 9.24
C LEU A 77 -14.94 -6.53 8.34
N VAL A 78 -15.93 -7.23 8.91
CA VAL A 78 -17.07 -7.76 8.15
C VAL A 78 -17.94 -6.64 7.58
N GLY A 79 -18.18 -5.58 8.36
CA GLY A 79 -19.00 -4.44 7.93
C GLY A 79 -18.29 -3.48 6.95
N THR A 80 -16.96 -3.55 6.91
CA THR A 80 -16.09 -2.53 6.32
C THR A 80 -15.40 -3.06 5.06
N TYR A 81 -14.96 -4.32 5.01
CA TYR A 81 -14.21 -4.82 3.86
C TYR A 81 -14.98 -5.81 2.98
N GLY A 82 -16.08 -6.38 3.48
CA GLY A 82 -16.76 -7.50 2.84
C GLY A 82 -17.24 -7.23 1.40
N ASP A 83 -17.59 -5.98 1.09
CA ASP A 83 -18.04 -5.53 -0.22
C ASP A 83 -16.90 -5.41 -1.25
N LEU A 84 -15.66 -5.21 -0.80
CA LEU A 84 -14.45 -5.20 -1.62
C LEU A 84 -13.94 -6.63 -1.92
N GLN A 85 -14.47 -7.64 -1.24
CA GLN A 85 -14.12 -9.06 -1.38
C GLN A 85 -12.61 -9.30 -1.29
N PRO A 86 -11.97 -8.92 -0.17
CA PRO A 86 -10.54 -9.15 0.01
C PRO A 86 -10.18 -10.63 -0.13
N ARG A 87 -8.97 -10.91 -0.60
CA ARG A 87 -8.37 -12.24 -0.59
C ARG A 87 -7.40 -12.46 0.55
N THR A 88 -6.86 -11.38 1.10
CA THR A 88 -5.94 -11.42 2.23
C THR A 88 -6.21 -10.24 3.16
N VAL A 89 -6.16 -10.48 4.47
CA VAL A 89 -6.15 -9.42 5.48
C VAL A 89 -4.91 -9.62 6.35
N ARG A 90 -4.08 -8.59 6.44
CA ARG A 90 -2.90 -8.58 7.33
C ARG A 90 -3.15 -7.73 8.55
N HIS A 91 -2.63 -8.20 9.67
CA HIS A 91 -2.62 -7.48 10.94
C HIS A 91 -1.22 -7.53 11.55
N VAL A 92 -0.85 -6.48 12.28
CA VAL A 92 0.40 -6.41 13.05
C VAL A 92 0.04 -6.55 14.52
N MET A 93 0.49 -7.62 15.18
CA MET A 93 0.01 -7.93 16.52
C MET A 93 0.39 -6.89 17.59
N SER A 94 1.36 -5.99 17.31
CA SER A 94 1.96 -4.96 18.18
C SER A 94 1.68 -5.15 19.69
N GLN A 95 2.71 -5.52 20.46
CA GLN A 95 2.65 -5.58 21.94
C GLN A 95 2.29 -4.25 22.61
N HIS A 96 2.34 -3.15 21.86
CA HIS A 96 1.92 -1.85 22.33
C HIS A 96 0.39 -1.66 22.25
N ASP A 97 -0.28 -2.37 21.33
CA ASP A 97 -1.65 -2.05 20.91
C ASP A 97 -2.64 -3.21 21.05
N PHE A 98 -2.24 -4.47 20.79
CA PHE A 98 -3.19 -5.61 20.70
C PHE A 98 -2.81 -6.85 21.51
N VAL A 99 -1.52 -7.05 21.84
CA VAL A 99 -1.10 -8.13 22.73
C VAL A 99 -0.89 -7.60 24.14
N ASP A 100 -1.63 -8.17 25.08
CA ASP A 100 -1.47 -7.97 26.51
C ASP A 100 -0.80 -9.21 27.11
N PHE A 101 0.42 -9.05 27.62
CA PHE A 101 1.22 -10.10 28.23
C PHE A 101 1.64 -9.69 29.64
N ASP A 102 1.22 -10.47 30.64
CA ASP A 102 1.66 -10.26 32.01
C ASP A 102 3.07 -10.79 32.21
N CYS A 103 4.04 -9.89 32.18
CA CYS A 103 5.45 -10.19 32.41
C CYS A 103 5.76 -10.78 33.80
N ALA A 104 4.96 -10.48 34.83
CA ALA A 104 5.18 -11.03 36.16
C ALA A 104 4.66 -12.46 36.27
N GLY A 105 3.51 -12.74 35.66
CA GLY A 105 2.92 -14.07 35.58
C GLY A 105 3.49 -14.94 34.46
N ALA A 106 4.17 -14.34 33.48
CA ALA A 106 4.58 -14.95 32.22
C ALA A 106 3.40 -15.57 31.45
N THR A 107 2.26 -14.88 31.43
CA THR A 107 0.99 -15.39 30.86
C THR A 107 0.42 -14.47 29.79
N LEU A 108 0.01 -15.06 28.67
CA LEU A 108 -0.77 -14.38 27.63
C LEU A 108 -2.19 -14.08 28.12
N SER A 109 -2.66 -12.84 27.92
CA SER A 109 -4.00 -12.43 28.33
C SER A 109 -5.08 -13.17 27.54
N PRO A 110 -6.15 -13.68 28.20
CA PRO A 110 -7.29 -14.27 27.51
C PRO A 110 -7.96 -13.31 26.51
N ALA A 111 -7.94 -12.00 26.78
CA ALA A 111 -8.51 -11.00 25.89
C ALA A 111 -7.76 -10.91 24.56
N THR A 112 -6.43 -11.07 24.56
CA THR A 112 -5.64 -11.15 23.33
C THR A 112 -5.99 -12.40 22.52
N VAL A 113 -6.15 -13.55 23.19
CA VAL A 113 -6.55 -14.80 22.53
C VAL A 113 -7.95 -14.67 21.90
N GLU A 114 -8.91 -14.08 22.62
CA GLU A 114 -10.26 -13.82 22.11
C GLU A 114 -10.24 -12.84 20.92
N TYR A 115 -9.48 -11.75 21.04
CA TYR A 115 -9.35 -10.76 19.97
C TYR A 115 -8.86 -11.39 18.67
N PHE A 116 -7.70 -12.05 18.68
CA PHE A 116 -7.15 -12.64 17.46
C PHE A 116 -7.95 -13.86 16.97
N GLY A 117 -8.55 -14.65 17.88
CA GLY A 117 -9.47 -15.72 17.51
C GLY A 117 -10.67 -15.21 16.71
N SER A 118 -11.34 -14.16 17.22
CA SER A 118 -12.47 -13.53 16.53
C SER A 118 -12.07 -12.84 15.22
N TRP A 119 -10.87 -12.26 15.17
CA TRP A 119 -10.31 -11.66 13.96
C TRP A 119 -10.06 -12.72 12.87
N ILE A 120 -9.45 -13.87 13.21
CA ILE A 120 -9.24 -14.99 12.28
C ILE A 120 -10.59 -15.46 11.70
N GLU A 121 -11.60 -15.63 12.54
CA GLU A 121 -12.94 -16.05 12.12
C GLU A 121 -13.62 -15.04 11.19
N ALA A 122 -13.48 -13.73 11.47
CA ALA A 122 -14.02 -12.69 10.61
C ALA A 122 -13.33 -12.66 9.24
N VAL A 123 -12.01 -12.85 9.19
CA VAL A 123 -11.25 -12.91 7.94
C VAL A 123 -11.65 -14.15 7.12
N ASP A 124 -11.75 -15.32 7.76
CA ASP A 124 -12.20 -16.56 7.12
C ASP A 124 -13.65 -16.45 6.61
N ALA A 125 -14.54 -15.83 7.37
CA ALA A 125 -15.94 -15.62 6.97
C ALA A 125 -16.09 -14.75 5.70
N MET A 126 -15.10 -13.89 5.41
CA MET A 126 -15.04 -13.14 4.14
C MET A 126 -14.46 -13.96 2.97
N GLY A 127 -13.97 -15.17 3.24
CA GLY A 127 -13.24 -16.01 2.29
C GLY A 127 -11.83 -15.49 2.00
N ALA A 128 -11.24 -14.77 2.96
CA ALA A 128 -9.90 -14.19 2.88
C ALA A 128 -8.90 -14.96 3.76
N ARG A 129 -7.61 -14.77 3.50
CA ARG A 129 -6.51 -15.37 4.27
C ARG A 129 -5.98 -14.40 5.32
N PRO A 130 -5.91 -14.78 6.61
CA PRO A 130 -5.30 -13.94 7.65
C PRO A 130 -3.77 -14.09 7.63
N ILE A 131 -3.04 -12.97 7.57
CA ILE A 131 -1.59 -12.90 7.82
C ILE A 131 -1.36 -12.12 9.11
N LEU A 132 -0.57 -12.67 10.04
CA LEU A 132 -0.21 -11.99 11.29
C LEU A 132 1.30 -11.71 11.34
N SER A 133 1.67 -10.43 11.43
CA SER A 133 3.05 -10.04 11.68
C SER A 133 3.42 -10.22 13.16
N LEU A 134 4.48 -10.98 13.41
CA LEU A 134 5.05 -11.32 14.72
C LEU A 134 5.90 -10.18 15.30
N SER A 135 5.25 -9.06 15.58
CA SER A 135 5.83 -7.83 16.12
C SER A 135 5.05 -7.41 17.37
N TYR A 136 5.60 -7.11 18.53
CA TYR A 136 6.99 -6.97 18.90
C TYR A 136 7.32 -7.94 20.06
N VAL A 137 8.50 -7.81 20.67
CA VAL A 137 8.91 -8.62 21.82
C VAL A 137 8.23 -8.09 23.09
N PRO A 138 7.69 -8.94 24.00
CA PRO A 138 7.22 -8.46 25.29
C PRO A 138 8.31 -7.69 26.05
N PRO A 139 8.01 -6.54 26.69
CA PRO A 139 9.00 -5.67 27.32
C PRO A 139 9.97 -6.41 28.26
N CYS A 140 9.48 -7.37 29.05
CA CYS A 140 10.31 -8.14 29.99
C CYS A 140 11.38 -9.01 29.33
N TYR A 141 11.24 -9.33 28.05
CA TYR A 141 12.20 -10.16 27.32
C TYR A 141 13.03 -9.36 26.32
N ALA A 142 12.72 -8.08 26.13
CA ALA A 142 13.41 -7.20 25.20
C ALA A 142 14.50 -6.40 25.91
N ARG A 143 15.59 -6.10 25.18
CA ARG A 143 16.69 -5.27 25.67
C ARG A 143 16.17 -3.93 26.19
N ASP A 144 16.56 -3.58 27.42
CA ASP A 144 16.19 -2.34 28.10
C ASP A 144 14.68 -2.11 28.25
N GLY A 145 13.86 -3.16 28.15
CA GLY A 145 12.41 -3.05 28.21
C GLY A 145 11.75 -2.54 26.92
N GLN A 146 12.51 -2.37 25.85
CA GLN A 146 12.05 -1.77 24.59
C GLN A 146 11.51 -2.87 23.66
N PRO A 147 10.18 -2.99 23.42
CA PRO A 147 9.59 -4.11 22.66
C PRO A 147 10.19 -4.34 21.27
N LYS A 148 10.69 -3.28 20.65
CA LYS A 148 11.32 -3.29 19.32
C LYS A 148 12.81 -3.69 19.34
N GLY A 149 13.34 -4.04 20.50
CA GLY A 149 14.74 -4.38 20.70
C GLY A 149 15.05 -5.87 20.55
N PRO A 150 16.34 -6.23 20.56
CA PRO A 150 16.78 -7.61 20.63
C PRO A 150 16.25 -8.34 21.87
N VAL A 151 16.06 -9.65 21.73
CA VAL A 151 15.64 -10.51 22.83
C VAL A 151 16.82 -10.75 23.78
N THR A 152 16.63 -10.45 25.06
CA THR A 152 17.63 -10.71 26.11
C THR A 152 17.34 -11.98 26.91
N ASP A 153 16.08 -12.43 26.94
CA ASP A 153 15.67 -13.71 27.54
C ASP A 153 15.00 -14.58 26.47
N THR A 154 15.81 -15.40 25.81
CA THR A 154 15.35 -16.27 24.72
C THR A 154 14.43 -17.38 25.19
N VAL A 155 14.57 -17.83 26.45
CA VAL A 155 13.73 -18.87 27.04
C VAL A 155 12.35 -18.31 27.37
N GLY A 156 12.31 -17.15 28.04
CA GLY A 156 11.06 -16.45 28.34
C GLY A 156 10.30 -16.03 27.08
N TYR A 157 11.01 -15.46 26.08
CA TYR A 157 10.40 -15.11 24.80
C TYR A 157 9.87 -16.33 24.05
N ARG A 158 10.62 -17.44 24.07
CA ARG A 158 10.16 -18.70 23.47
C ARG A 158 8.88 -19.22 24.14
N ALA A 159 8.82 -19.20 25.47
CA ALA A 159 7.63 -19.64 26.21
C ALA A 159 6.39 -18.74 25.95
N PHE A 160 6.59 -17.44 25.72
CA PHE A 160 5.52 -16.55 25.25
C PHE A 160 5.02 -16.96 23.87
N LEU A 161 5.94 -17.19 22.91
CA LEU A 161 5.58 -17.62 21.56
C LEU A 161 4.85 -18.97 21.58
N ASP A 162 5.31 -19.94 22.37
CA ASP A 162 4.62 -21.23 22.51
C ASP A 162 3.17 -21.06 22.99
N GLN A 163 2.89 -20.14 23.94
CA GLN A 163 1.51 -19.83 24.36
C GLN A 163 0.68 -19.22 23.23
N LEU A 164 1.28 -18.33 22.44
CA LEU A 164 0.61 -17.67 21.32
C LEU A 164 0.26 -18.68 20.22
N PHE A 165 1.21 -19.51 19.78
CA PHE A 165 0.99 -20.53 18.76
C PHE A 165 0.07 -21.65 19.24
N ASP A 166 0.14 -22.04 20.52
CA ASP A 166 -0.82 -22.97 21.11
C ASP A 166 -2.24 -22.43 21.02
N ALA A 167 -2.44 -21.14 21.29
CA ALA A 167 -3.75 -20.49 21.25
C ALA A 167 -4.28 -20.27 19.82
N LEU A 168 -3.43 -19.84 18.88
CA LEU A 168 -3.86 -19.42 17.53
C LEU A 168 -3.77 -20.53 16.48
N VAL A 169 -3.04 -21.61 16.75
CA VAL A 169 -2.86 -22.73 15.81
C VAL A 169 -3.32 -24.03 16.45
N VAL A 170 -2.62 -24.50 17.48
CA VAL A 170 -2.77 -25.87 17.99
C VAL A 170 -4.16 -26.14 18.56
N LYS A 171 -4.63 -25.30 19.48
CA LYS A 171 -5.95 -25.47 20.12
C LYS A 171 -7.10 -25.25 19.15
N ARG A 172 -6.93 -24.34 18.18
CA ARG A 172 -7.95 -24.08 17.15
C ARG A 172 -8.12 -25.29 16.24
N GLU A 173 -7.02 -25.83 15.71
CA GLU A 173 -7.05 -27.07 14.92
C GLU A 173 -7.66 -28.23 15.72
N ALA A 174 -7.24 -28.42 16.98
CA ALA A 174 -7.78 -29.47 17.84
C ALA A 174 -9.28 -29.31 18.14
N ALA A 175 -9.80 -28.08 18.13
CA ALA A 175 -11.22 -27.77 18.29
C ALA A 175 -12.02 -27.89 16.97
N GLY A 176 -11.34 -28.03 15.82
CA GLY A 176 -11.95 -27.99 14.50
C GLY A 176 -12.29 -26.56 14.03
N ASP A 177 -11.74 -25.54 14.70
CA ASP A 177 -11.81 -24.16 14.27
C ASP A 177 -10.73 -23.88 13.22
N VAL A 178 -10.86 -22.79 12.45
CA VAL A 178 -9.86 -22.39 11.45
C VAL A 178 -8.57 -21.97 12.17
N PRO A 179 -7.43 -22.68 12.03
CA PRO A 179 -6.16 -22.27 12.61
C PRO A 179 -5.53 -21.14 11.80
N LEU A 180 -4.73 -20.28 12.43
CA LEU A 180 -3.91 -19.30 11.73
C LEU A 180 -2.73 -19.99 11.05
N ARG A 181 -2.56 -19.74 9.73
CA ARG A 181 -1.54 -20.40 8.92
C ARG A 181 -0.44 -19.49 8.40
N TYR A 182 -0.67 -18.18 8.29
CA TYR A 182 0.30 -17.27 7.69
C TYR A 182 0.89 -16.33 8.74
N PHE A 183 2.21 -16.36 8.87
CA PHE A 183 2.94 -15.48 9.79
C PHE A 183 4.05 -14.74 9.08
N GLU A 184 4.26 -13.49 9.46
CA GLU A 184 5.35 -12.65 8.94
C GLU A 184 6.34 -12.34 10.07
N LEU A 185 7.64 -12.58 9.84
CA LEU A 185 8.68 -12.55 10.88
C LEU A 185 9.15 -11.12 11.18
N TRP A 186 8.25 -10.26 11.66
CA TRP A 186 8.42 -8.82 12.04
C TRP A 186 7.71 -7.85 11.07
N ASN A 187 7.85 -6.55 11.34
CA ASN A 187 7.33 -5.43 10.54
C ASN A 187 8.39 -4.32 10.48
N GLU A 188 8.85 -3.99 9.28
CA GLU A 188 9.68 -2.81 8.99
C GLU A 188 10.97 -2.69 9.84
N PRO A 189 11.75 -3.77 10.04
CA PRO A 189 12.91 -3.73 10.93
C PRO A 189 14.01 -2.76 10.45
N ASP A 190 13.98 -2.41 9.17
CA ASP A 190 14.92 -1.54 8.48
C ASP A 190 14.70 -0.04 8.74
N ILE A 191 13.57 0.34 9.36
CA ILE A 191 13.32 1.73 9.76
C ILE A 191 14.24 2.10 10.93
N PRO A 192 14.96 3.23 10.87
CA PRO A 192 15.72 3.74 12.01
C PRO A 192 14.79 4.15 13.17
N LEU A 193 15.15 3.80 14.40
CA LEU A 193 14.42 4.22 15.61
C LEU A 193 15.19 5.22 16.44
N ASN A 194 14.47 6.19 17.02
CA ASN A 194 15.03 7.13 18.00
C ASN A 194 15.25 6.39 19.34
N PRO A 195 16.50 6.21 19.80
CA PRO A 195 16.77 5.52 21.07
C PRO A 195 16.18 6.25 22.29
N GLY A 196 15.97 7.56 22.19
CA GLY A 196 15.42 8.39 23.26
C GLY A 196 13.90 8.41 23.33
N ASP A 197 13.21 7.87 22.32
CA ASP A 197 11.74 7.82 22.25
C ASP A 197 11.27 6.46 21.69
N PRO A 198 11.31 5.41 22.51
CA PRO A 198 10.98 4.04 22.08
C PRO A 198 9.53 3.87 21.59
N SER A 199 8.63 4.78 22.01
CA SER A 199 7.24 4.86 21.54
C SER A 199 7.12 5.29 20.09
N ASN A 200 8.11 5.99 19.53
CA ASN A 200 8.03 6.56 18.18
C ASN A 200 8.84 5.74 17.14
N GLY A 201 8.17 5.37 16.04
CA GLY A 201 8.72 4.64 14.88
C GLY A 201 8.43 3.12 14.87
N HIS A 202 8.54 2.44 13.74
CA HIS A 202 8.19 1.00 13.60
C HIS A 202 9.38 0.02 13.57
N GLY A 203 10.59 0.55 13.53
CA GLY A 203 11.84 -0.18 13.29
C GLY A 203 12.29 -1.21 14.32
N TYR A 204 13.45 -1.82 14.07
CA TYR A 204 14.16 -2.65 15.04
C TYR A 204 15.32 -1.85 15.65
N VAL A 205 15.48 -1.88 16.98
CA VAL A 205 16.52 -1.10 17.68
C VAL A 205 17.92 -1.73 17.54
N GLY A 206 18.00 -2.99 17.12
CA GLY A 206 19.26 -3.68 16.90
C GLY A 206 19.72 -3.70 15.44
N THR A 207 20.63 -4.61 15.14
CA THR A 207 21.11 -4.95 13.81
C THR A 207 20.42 -6.19 13.25
N VAL A 208 20.52 -6.43 11.95
CA VAL A 208 20.02 -7.67 11.34
C VAL A 208 20.72 -8.90 11.95
N GLU A 209 22.00 -8.80 12.29
CA GLU A 209 22.75 -9.85 12.97
C GLU A 209 22.20 -10.13 14.38
N GLU A 210 21.85 -9.09 15.14
CA GLU A 210 21.22 -9.26 16.46
C GLU A 210 19.83 -9.89 16.35
N PHE A 211 19.03 -9.52 15.35
CA PHE A 211 17.72 -10.14 15.13
C PHE A 211 17.87 -11.63 14.80
N VAL A 212 18.77 -11.97 13.88
CA VAL A 212 19.09 -13.35 13.52
C VAL A 212 19.63 -14.14 14.71
N ALA A 213 20.47 -13.53 15.55
CA ALA A 213 21.08 -14.21 16.69
C ALA A 213 20.13 -14.40 17.88
N THR A 214 19.17 -13.48 18.10
CA THR A 214 18.41 -13.42 19.36
C THR A 214 16.91 -13.60 19.19
N ASN A 215 16.30 -13.07 18.14
CA ASN A 215 14.85 -13.17 17.90
C ASN A 215 14.51 -14.44 17.12
N LEU A 216 15.18 -14.65 15.99
CA LEU A 216 14.84 -15.68 15.01
C LEU A 216 14.84 -17.12 15.57
N PRO A 217 15.78 -17.55 16.45
CA PRO A 217 15.77 -18.91 16.98
C PRO A 217 14.52 -19.25 17.80
N SER A 218 14.01 -18.30 18.58
CA SER A 218 12.77 -18.49 19.36
C SER A 218 11.54 -18.52 18.46
N LEU A 219 11.49 -17.66 17.43
CA LEU A 219 10.43 -17.65 16.41
C LEU A 219 10.37 -18.98 15.64
N ALA A 220 11.50 -19.37 15.04
CA ALA A 220 11.61 -20.58 14.24
C ALA A 220 11.25 -21.82 15.04
N GLY A 221 11.79 -21.95 16.25
CA GLY A 221 11.47 -23.11 17.06
C GLY A 221 10.00 -23.16 17.49
N ALA A 222 9.34 -22.01 17.75
CA ALA A 222 7.93 -21.96 18.16
C ALA A 222 7.01 -22.40 17.02
N ILE A 223 7.29 -21.92 15.80
CA ILE A 223 6.60 -22.32 14.57
C ILE A 223 6.73 -23.83 14.38
N LEU A 224 7.96 -24.35 14.31
CA LEU A 224 8.21 -25.79 14.08
C LEU A 224 7.53 -26.69 15.13
N ALA A 225 7.52 -26.27 16.40
CA ALA A 225 6.84 -27.02 17.45
C ALA A 225 5.30 -27.00 17.31
N ALA A 226 4.74 -25.88 16.85
CA ALA A 226 3.31 -25.75 16.59
C ALA A 226 2.89 -26.65 15.40
N GLU A 227 3.68 -26.68 14.34
CA GLU A 227 3.46 -27.60 13.21
C GLU A 227 3.53 -29.06 13.64
N GLU A 228 4.58 -29.45 14.38
CA GLU A 228 4.74 -30.81 14.89
C GLU A 228 3.54 -31.24 15.77
N THR A 229 3.07 -30.33 16.62
CA THR A 229 1.99 -30.63 17.57
C THR A 229 0.62 -30.68 16.92
N SER A 230 0.34 -29.77 15.99
CA SER A 230 -0.99 -29.61 15.37
C SER A 230 -1.16 -30.40 14.07
N GLY A 231 -0.07 -30.69 13.35
CA GLY A 231 -0.11 -31.17 11.98
C GLY A 231 -0.53 -30.11 10.95
N VAL A 232 -0.67 -28.84 11.37
CA VAL A 232 -0.92 -27.71 10.49
C VAL A 232 0.39 -27.25 9.86
N ASP A 233 0.38 -27.13 8.54
CA ASP A 233 1.44 -26.48 7.76
C ASP A 233 1.34 -24.96 7.93
N ILE A 234 2.40 -24.33 8.43
CA ILE A 234 2.45 -22.89 8.71
C ILE A 234 3.33 -22.21 7.64
N GLU A 235 2.74 -21.27 6.91
CA GLU A 235 3.42 -20.45 5.91
C GLU A 235 4.09 -19.23 6.56
N VAL A 236 5.39 -19.06 6.31
CA VAL A 236 6.24 -18.07 6.98
C VAL A 236 6.86 -17.07 6.01
N GLY A 237 6.71 -15.80 6.34
CA GLY A 237 7.21 -14.65 5.58
C GLY A 237 8.47 -14.01 6.14
N THR A 238 9.20 -13.29 5.30
CA THR A 238 10.32 -12.45 5.75
C THR A 238 9.86 -11.24 6.60
N PRO A 239 10.77 -10.44 7.18
CA PRO A 239 10.43 -9.35 8.10
C PRO A 239 9.68 -8.11 7.59
N ALA A 240 8.99 -8.13 6.43
CA ALA A 240 8.29 -6.95 5.89
C ALA A 240 9.18 -5.70 5.80
N ALA A 241 10.24 -5.72 4.99
CA ALA A 241 11.14 -4.57 4.87
C ALA A 241 10.35 -3.32 4.41
N PHE A 242 10.51 -2.20 5.12
CA PHE A 242 9.83 -0.92 4.85
C PHE A 242 10.19 -0.36 3.48
N SER A 243 11.48 -0.43 3.12
CA SER A 243 11.93 0.03 1.81
C SER A 243 12.35 -1.16 0.95
N PRO A 244 11.83 -1.26 -0.28
CA PRO A 244 12.25 -2.32 -1.19
C PRO A 244 13.65 -2.10 -1.76
N TRP A 245 14.25 -0.93 -1.50
CA TRP A 245 15.58 -0.59 -1.96
C TRP A 245 16.36 0.12 -0.86
N PRO A 246 17.69 -0.03 -0.83
CA PRO A 246 18.51 0.79 0.07
C PRO A 246 18.41 2.26 -0.36
N PHE A 247 18.34 3.19 0.60
CA PHE A 247 18.17 4.61 0.28
C PHE A 247 19.35 5.20 -0.50
N GLU A 248 20.53 4.58 -0.43
CA GLU A 248 21.68 4.99 -1.23
C GLU A 248 21.44 4.92 -2.75
N ARG A 249 20.45 4.11 -3.19
CA ARG A 249 19.99 4.06 -4.58
C ARG A 249 19.59 5.45 -5.09
N TYR A 250 18.99 6.27 -4.24
CA TYR A 250 18.49 7.58 -4.62
C TYR A 250 19.56 8.66 -4.50
N ALA A 251 20.37 8.61 -3.44
CA ALA A 251 21.51 9.49 -3.22
C ALA A 251 22.55 8.84 -2.28
N PRO A 252 23.85 9.04 -2.50
CA PRO A 252 24.91 8.36 -1.73
C PRO A 252 25.06 8.87 -0.29
N THR A 253 24.31 9.90 0.11
CA THR A 253 24.33 10.48 1.46
C THR A 253 22.94 10.91 1.85
N VAL A 254 22.64 10.96 3.15
CA VAL A 254 21.33 11.46 3.64
C VAL A 254 21.10 12.92 3.26
N ALA A 255 22.14 13.76 3.28
CA ALA A 255 22.03 15.14 2.81
C ALA A 255 21.66 15.21 1.32
N GLY A 256 22.32 14.40 0.47
CA GLY A 256 21.97 14.31 -0.95
C GLY A 256 20.56 13.77 -1.18
N LEU A 257 20.07 12.89 -0.30
CA LEU A 257 18.70 12.39 -0.34
C LEU A 257 17.69 13.50 -0.05
N LEU A 258 17.92 14.24 1.04
CA LEU A 258 17.12 15.40 1.43
C LEU A 258 17.13 16.50 0.36
N GLU A 259 18.27 16.76 -0.28
CA GLU A 259 18.35 17.72 -1.39
C GLU A 259 17.60 17.22 -2.63
N LYS A 260 17.94 16.02 -3.11
CA LYS A 260 17.47 15.52 -4.41
C LYS A 260 16.01 15.07 -4.39
N VAL A 261 15.59 14.44 -3.30
CA VAL A 261 14.27 13.83 -3.17
C VAL A 261 13.32 14.79 -2.48
N ASN A 262 13.71 15.38 -1.34
CA ASN A 262 12.83 16.29 -0.60
C ASN A 262 12.94 17.76 -1.08
N GLY A 263 13.90 18.10 -1.95
CA GLY A 263 14.06 19.46 -2.45
C GLY A 263 14.60 20.46 -1.41
N PHE A 264 15.21 19.98 -0.32
CA PHE A 264 15.81 20.88 0.67
C PHE A 264 16.98 21.67 0.06
N PRO A 265 17.16 22.95 0.46
CA PRO A 265 18.40 23.67 0.18
C PRO A 265 19.61 22.87 0.69
N PRO A 266 20.74 22.82 -0.04
CA PRO A 266 21.89 21.99 0.33
C PRO A 266 22.40 22.20 1.77
N ASP A 267 22.45 23.45 2.24
CA ASP A 267 22.91 23.78 3.60
C ASP A 267 21.94 23.29 4.68
N GLU A 268 20.63 23.32 4.41
CA GLU A 268 19.60 22.80 5.31
C GLU A 268 19.63 21.27 5.34
N ALA A 269 19.71 20.63 4.17
CA ALA A 269 19.86 19.19 4.04
C ALA A 269 21.09 18.65 4.80
N ALA A 270 22.23 19.33 4.68
CA ALA A 270 23.45 18.98 5.42
C ALA A 270 23.27 19.13 6.94
N THR A 271 22.57 20.18 7.38
CA THR A 271 22.27 20.41 8.80
C THR A 271 21.38 19.31 9.36
N ILE A 272 20.30 18.96 8.66
CA ILE A 272 19.37 17.88 9.05
C ILE A 272 20.11 16.54 9.08
N ALA A 273 20.88 16.21 8.03
CA ALA A 273 21.63 14.96 7.96
C ALA A 273 22.59 14.79 9.15
N THR A 274 23.28 15.86 9.57
CA THR A 274 24.15 15.84 10.76
C THR A 274 23.34 15.64 12.05
N GLY A 275 22.12 16.17 12.10
CA GLY A 275 21.19 15.99 13.21
C GLY A 275 20.74 14.55 13.41
N ILE A 276 20.66 13.74 12.34
CA ILE A 276 20.19 12.34 12.40
C ILE A 276 21.13 11.48 13.25
N ASP A 277 22.44 11.50 13.00
CA ASP A 277 23.38 10.74 13.83
C ASP A 277 23.40 11.23 15.28
N THR A 278 23.11 12.52 15.50
CA THR A 278 23.01 13.08 16.84
C THR A 278 21.74 12.59 17.57
N ALA A 279 20.61 12.56 16.89
CA ALA A 279 19.32 12.18 17.46
C ALA A 279 19.16 10.66 17.62
N PHE A 280 19.64 9.90 16.62
CA PHE A 280 19.41 8.46 16.51
C PHE A 280 20.66 7.64 16.86
N GLY A 281 21.76 8.29 17.24
CA GLY A 281 23.03 7.64 17.56
C GLY A 281 23.98 7.52 16.37
N ALA A 282 25.27 7.41 16.68
CA ALA A 282 26.33 7.37 15.67
C ALA A 282 26.15 6.20 14.69
N GLY A 283 26.41 6.48 13.41
CA GLY A 283 26.29 5.52 12.31
C GLY A 283 24.84 5.28 11.85
N THR A 284 23.84 6.00 12.39
CA THR A 284 22.47 5.86 11.90
C THR A 284 22.34 6.28 10.45
N SER A 285 22.99 7.35 10.00
CA SER A 285 22.93 7.81 8.62
C SER A 285 23.46 6.78 7.63
N GLU A 286 24.53 6.06 8.00
CA GLU A 286 25.05 4.94 7.21
C GLU A 286 24.04 3.78 7.19
N ARG A 287 23.51 3.40 8.37
CA ARG A 287 22.46 2.37 8.45
C ARG A 287 21.24 2.75 7.61
N VAL A 288 20.69 3.95 7.74
CA VAL A 288 19.56 4.45 6.94
C VAL A 288 19.80 4.18 5.46
N LEU A 289 21.00 4.50 4.97
CA LEU A 289 21.35 4.36 3.55
C LEU A 289 21.41 2.90 3.08
N THR A 290 21.82 1.97 3.94
CA THR A 290 22.11 0.56 3.56
C THR A 290 21.14 -0.48 4.12
N ASN A 291 20.29 -0.11 5.09
CA ASN A 291 19.50 -1.05 5.89
C ASN A 291 18.17 -1.44 5.21
N GLY A 292 17.76 -0.74 4.15
CA GLY A 292 16.63 -1.14 3.30
C GLY A 292 16.98 -2.17 2.22
N GLY A 293 15.99 -2.60 1.45
CA GLY A 293 16.17 -3.55 0.34
C GLY A 293 16.27 -5.00 0.78
N LEU A 294 17.12 -5.77 0.09
CA LEU A 294 17.19 -7.23 0.25
C LEU A 294 17.93 -7.68 1.51
N THR A 295 18.64 -6.77 2.20
CA THR A 295 19.52 -7.07 3.35
C THR A 295 18.81 -7.91 4.44
N TRP A 296 17.62 -7.49 4.85
CA TRP A 296 16.85 -8.18 5.90
C TRP A 296 16.28 -9.52 5.42
N PRO A 297 15.52 -9.58 4.31
CA PRO A 297 15.05 -10.84 3.74
C PRO A 297 16.15 -11.87 3.51
N GLU A 298 17.29 -11.50 2.90
CA GLU A 298 18.38 -12.44 2.60
C GLU A 298 18.99 -13.04 3.86
N ALA A 299 19.28 -12.20 4.86
CA ALA A 299 19.85 -12.65 6.12
C ALA A 299 18.90 -13.58 6.88
N VAL A 300 17.60 -13.25 6.91
CA VAL A 300 16.60 -14.08 7.60
C VAL A 300 16.35 -15.39 6.85
N ILE A 301 16.25 -15.39 5.51
CA ILE A 301 16.11 -16.62 4.72
C ILE A 301 17.29 -17.56 4.96
N ALA A 302 18.51 -17.03 4.91
CA ALA A 302 19.71 -17.82 5.13
C ALA A 302 19.73 -18.43 6.55
N ALA A 303 19.43 -17.63 7.58
CA ALA A 303 19.45 -18.09 8.95
C ALA A 303 18.29 -19.02 9.31
N ALA A 304 17.07 -18.77 8.81
CA ALA A 304 15.91 -19.63 9.02
C ALA A 304 16.16 -21.04 8.50
N LYS A 305 16.80 -21.16 7.34
CA LYS A 305 17.20 -22.45 6.76
C LYS A 305 18.14 -23.23 7.68
N GLU A 306 19.13 -22.58 8.29
CA GLU A 306 20.04 -23.24 9.24
C GLU A 306 19.33 -23.69 10.53
N LEU A 307 18.20 -23.06 10.85
CA LEU A 307 17.32 -23.43 11.97
C LEU A 307 16.27 -24.49 11.58
N GLY A 308 16.25 -24.94 10.33
CA GLY A 308 15.28 -25.90 9.81
C GLY A 308 13.89 -25.32 9.52
N LEU A 309 13.76 -23.99 9.51
CA LEU A 309 12.53 -23.29 9.15
C LEU A 309 12.56 -22.92 7.66
N GLU A 310 11.51 -23.30 6.93
CA GLU A 310 11.29 -22.85 5.56
C GLU A 310 10.67 -21.44 5.56
N ILE A 311 11.05 -20.63 4.57
CA ILE A 311 10.42 -19.33 4.31
C ILE A 311 9.65 -19.49 3.02
N ASP A 312 8.33 -19.32 3.09
CA ASP A 312 7.37 -19.60 2.02
C ASP A 312 7.11 -18.37 1.15
N PHE A 313 7.22 -17.19 1.75
CA PHE A 313 7.03 -15.93 1.04
C PHE A 313 8.04 -14.86 1.44
N VAL A 314 8.37 -14.00 0.50
CA VAL A 314 9.19 -12.80 0.73
C VAL A 314 8.25 -11.61 0.78
N SER A 315 8.30 -10.87 1.87
CA SER A 315 7.46 -9.70 2.09
C SER A 315 8.25 -8.41 2.24
N VAL A 316 7.66 -7.36 1.68
CA VAL A 316 8.22 -6.02 1.57
C VAL A 316 7.10 -4.99 1.49
N HIS A 317 7.38 -3.75 1.85
CA HIS A 317 6.46 -2.62 1.71
C HIS A 317 6.89 -1.76 0.52
N LEU A 318 5.94 -1.07 -0.11
CA LEU A 318 6.25 -0.02 -1.08
C LEU A 318 5.27 1.14 -0.92
N TYR A 319 5.82 2.26 -0.48
CA TYR A 319 5.16 3.55 -0.55
C TYR A 319 5.95 4.42 -1.53
N PRO A 320 5.37 4.88 -2.65
CA PRO A 320 6.08 5.70 -3.63
C PRO A 320 6.48 7.09 -3.12
N ASN A 321 6.10 7.48 -1.90
CA ASN A 321 6.64 8.66 -1.24
C ASN A 321 7.89 8.35 -0.39
N ASN A 322 8.33 7.10 -0.32
CA ASN A 322 9.61 6.69 0.25
C ASN A 322 10.75 7.28 -0.61
N PRO A 323 11.82 7.87 -0.03
CA PRO A 323 12.17 8.01 1.39
C PRO A 323 11.70 9.28 2.10
N LEU A 324 10.81 10.08 1.50
CA LEU A 324 10.45 11.39 2.05
C LEU A 324 9.88 11.33 3.47
N GLN A 325 9.25 10.21 3.86
CA GLN A 325 8.68 10.02 5.21
C GLN A 325 9.66 9.46 6.25
N GLY A 326 10.71 8.73 5.83
CA GLY A 326 11.55 7.95 6.74
C GLY A 326 12.50 8.78 7.61
N VAL A 327 12.76 10.03 7.23
CA VAL A 327 13.79 10.86 7.89
C VAL A 327 13.22 11.86 8.90
N THR A 328 11.91 12.10 8.88
CA THR A 328 11.24 13.15 9.66
C THR A 328 10.13 12.65 10.59
N PHE A 329 10.02 11.33 10.80
CA PHE A 329 9.14 10.79 11.81
C PHE A 329 9.76 10.91 13.21
N PRO A 330 9.00 11.22 14.28
CA PRO A 330 7.54 11.29 14.35
C PRO A 330 7.00 12.65 13.92
N GLU A 331 5.78 12.72 13.38
CA GLU A 331 5.07 13.99 13.21
C GLU A 331 4.91 14.70 14.58
N PRO A 332 5.58 15.84 14.78
CA PRO A 332 4.81 17.01 15.16
C PRO A 332 5.21 18.19 14.28
N ASP A 333 4.21 18.82 13.64
CA ASP A 333 4.34 20.12 12.97
C ASP A 333 5.56 20.23 12.03
N ALA A 334 5.84 19.17 11.25
CA ALA A 334 6.83 19.27 10.17
C ALA A 334 6.39 20.43 9.25
N PRO A 335 7.31 21.34 8.87
CA PRO A 335 6.96 22.44 7.99
C PRO A 335 6.24 21.89 6.75
N ALA A 336 5.28 22.64 6.23
CA ALA A 336 4.55 22.36 4.98
C ALA A 336 5.45 22.01 3.77
N LEU A 337 6.77 22.15 3.88
CA LEU A 337 7.77 21.66 2.92
C LEU A 337 7.73 20.15 2.66
N LEU A 338 7.35 19.31 3.63
CA LEU A 338 7.24 17.85 3.44
C LEU A 338 5.84 17.36 3.09
N GLN A 339 4.85 18.26 3.10
CA GLN A 339 3.53 18.03 2.49
C GLN A 339 3.57 18.10 0.95
N GLY A 340 4.78 18.01 0.37
CA GLY A 340 5.00 18.02 -1.07
C GLY A 340 4.83 16.63 -1.67
N ARG A 341 4.26 16.60 -2.88
CA ARG A 341 4.25 15.41 -3.74
C ARG A 341 5.67 14.87 -3.87
N ASN A 342 5.85 13.55 -3.76
CA ASN A 342 7.10 12.97 -4.23
C ASN A 342 7.11 13.09 -5.76
N PRO A 343 8.01 13.87 -6.38
CA PRO A 343 8.11 13.95 -7.83
C PRO A 343 8.50 12.61 -8.46
N PHE A 344 8.94 11.65 -7.65
CA PHE A 344 9.27 10.29 -8.09
C PHE A 344 8.14 9.29 -7.88
N THR A 345 6.99 9.67 -7.29
CA THR A 345 5.85 8.75 -7.23
C THR A 345 5.49 8.32 -8.65
N ASN A 346 5.47 7.01 -8.91
CA ASN A 346 5.02 6.45 -10.16
C ASN A 346 4.40 5.06 -9.92
N PRO A 347 3.19 4.76 -10.42
CA PRO A 347 2.66 3.40 -10.43
C PRO A 347 3.61 2.35 -11.06
N ASP A 348 4.50 2.74 -11.97
CA ASP A 348 5.46 1.81 -12.59
C ASP A 348 6.56 1.32 -11.63
N ASP A 349 6.72 1.94 -10.45
CA ASP A 349 7.67 1.51 -9.43
C ASP A 349 7.34 0.09 -8.93
N PHE A 350 6.07 -0.32 -8.97
CA PHE A 350 5.65 -1.68 -8.61
C PHE A 350 6.15 -2.73 -9.61
N ALA A 351 6.28 -2.39 -10.90
CA ALA A 351 6.89 -3.30 -11.87
C ALA A 351 8.41 -3.41 -11.65
N THR A 352 9.05 -2.29 -11.31
CA THR A 352 10.48 -2.28 -10.94
C THR A 352 10.73 -3.15 -9.71
N LEU A 353 9.86 -3.04 -8.69
CA LEU A 353 9.88 -3.90 -7.51
C LEU A 353 9.87 -5.38 -7.90
N VAL A 354 8.84 -5.82 -8.64
CA VAL A 354 8.69 -7.23 -9.03
C VAL A 354 9.91 -7.71 -9.81
N GLN A 355 10.37 -6.92 -10.79
CA GLN A 355 11.54 -7.29 -11.62
C GLN A 355 12.78 -7.56 -10.76
N GLU A 356 13.05 -6.70 -9.78
CA GLU A 356 14.28 -6.79 -8.98
C GLU A 356 14.17 -7.83 -7.85
N TRP A 357 12.97 -8.05 -7.32
CA TRP A 357 12.75 -8.99 -6.21
C TRP A 357 12.49 -10.43 -6.67
N THR A 358 12.14 -10.66 -7.93
CA THR A 358 11.90 -12.01 -8.47
C THR A 358 13.14 -12.92 -8.34
N GLU A 359 14.35 -12.36 -8.43
CA GLU A 359 15.58 -13.15 -8.23
C GLU A 359 15.71 -13.68 -6.80
N LEU A 360 15.34 -12.86 -5.80
CA LEU A 360 15.37 -13.26 -4.39
C LEU A 360 14.25 -14.25 -4.07
N THR A 361 13.03 -14.03 -4.59
CA THR A 361 11.88 -14.88 -4.26
C THR A 361 12.07 -16.29 -4.81
N GLY A 362 12.61 -16.43 -6.02
CA GLY A 362 12.74 -17.73 -6.67
C GLY A 362 11.37 -18.36 -6.91
N GLU A 363 11.08 -19.48 -6.24
CA GLU A 363 9.76 -20.12 -6.27
C GLU A 363 8.80 -19.63 -5.18
N ARG A 364 9.27 -18.77 -4.27
CA ARG A 364 8.47 -18.20 -3.18
C ARG A 364 7.54 -17.12 -3.70
N GLU A 365 6.45 -16.92 -2.98
CA GLU A 365 5.54 -15.81 -3.22
C GLU A 365 6.22 -14.46 -2.93
N LEU A 366 6.08 -13.48 -3.82
CA LEU A 366 6.38 -12.07 -3.51
C LEU A 366 5.12 -11.38 -2.98
N VAL A 367 5.14 -11.05 -1.69
CA VAL A 367 4.03 -10.39 -0.99
C VAL A 367 4.37 -8.93 -0.75
N LEU A 368 3.65 -8.02 -1.38
CA LEU A 368 3.70 -6.61 -1.02
C LEU A 368 2.81 -6.38 0.20
N SER A 369 3.36 -6.62 1.40
CA SER A 369 2.62 -6.73 2.67
C SER A 369 2.07 -5.40 3.19
N GLU A 370 2.58 -4.28 2.69
CA GLU A 370 1.93 -2.98 2.77
C GLU A 370 2.22 -2.13 1.52
N TRP A 371 1.20 -1.48 0.97
CA TRP A 371 1.40 -0.44 -0.04
C TRP A 371 0.29 0.60 0.01
N ALA A 372 0.63 1.82 -0.38
CA ALA A 372 -0.31 2.90 -0.62
C ALA A 372 0.43 4.02 -1.36
N LEU A 373 -0.28 5.06 -1.78
CA LEU A 373 0.35 6.30 -2.28
C LEU A 373 1.33 6.91 -1.26
N SER A 374 1.06 6.72 0.03
CA SER A 374 1.85 7.22 1.16
C SER A 374 1.80 6.24 2.34
N ALA A 375 2.87 6.17 3.14
CA ALA A 375 2.89 5.39 4.39
C ALA A 375 2.20 6.08 5.57
N GLY A 376 1.78 7.34 5.40
CA GLY A 376 1.21 8.18 6.46
C GLY A 376 -0.09 8.86 6.05
N ASN A 377 -0.59 9.76 6.91
CA ASN A 377 -1.81 10.52 6.65
C ASN A 377 -1.61 11.49 5.48
N ASP A 378 -2.03 11.08 4.30
CA ASP A 378 -1.95 11.85 3.08
C ASP A 378 -3.36 12.10 2.54
N ASP A 379 -3.74 13.37 2.39
CA ASP A 379 -5.07 13.75 1.93
C ASP A 379 -5.37 13.22 0.53
N ARG A 380 -4.35 13.00 -0.30
CA ARG A 380 -4.46 12.39 -1.62
C ARG A 380 -4.96 10.95 -1.56
N MET A 381 -4.67 10.22 -0.48
CA MET A 381 -5.21 8.87 -0.25
C MET A 381 -6.72 8.86 0.03
N SER A 382 -7.37 10.02 0.10
CA SER A 382 -8.81 10.17 0.31
C SER A 382 -9.58 10.77 -0.88
N ASN A 383 -8.90 11.07 -2.01
CA ASN A 383 -9.48 11.77 -3.16
C ASN A 383 -9.29 11.05 -4.51
N CYS A 384 -9.64 11.72 -5.61
CA CYS A 384 -9.53 11.19 -6.97
C CYS A 384 -8.08 10.83 -7.38
N GLU A 385 -7.06 11.50 -6.85
CA GLU A 385 -5.64 11.19 -7.09
C GLU A 385 -5.29 9.83 -6.51
N GLY A 386 -5.66 9.55 -5.25
CA GLY A 386 -5.47 8.25 -4.63
C GLY A 386 -6.23 7.14 -5.36
N ALA A 387 -7.47 7.41 -5.79
CA ALA A 387 -8.25 6.46 -6.59
C ALA A 387 -7.54 6.08 -7.90
N ALA A 388 -7.09 7.09 -8.66
CA ALA A 388 -6.36 6.91 -9.91
C ALA A 388 -5.04 6.17 -9.69
N PHE A 389 -4.27 6.56 -8.67
CA PHE A 389 -3.03 5.90 -8.31
C PHE A 389 -3.25 4.42 -8.00
N ASN A 390 -4.22 4.10 -7.12
CA ASN A 390 -4.51 2.73 -6.71
C ASN A 390 -4.93 1.84 -7.89
N ALA A 391 -5.79 2.37 -8.79
CA ALA A 391 -6.17 1.65 -10.00
C ALA A 391 -5.00 1.41 -10.95
N ALA A 392 -4.10 2.40 -11.12
CA ALA A 392 -2.91 2.26 -11.94
C ALA A 392 -1.92 1.25 -11.33
N ALA A 393 -1.67 1.32 -10.02
CA ALA A 393 -0.80 0.41 -9.30
C ALA A 393 -1.28 -1.05 -9.41
N LEU A 394 -2.58 -1.32 -9.25
CA LEU A 394 -3.16 -2.65 -9.46
C LEU A 394 -2.93 -3.17 -10.88
N SER A 395 -3.11 -2.32 -11.90
CA SER A 395 -2.81 -2.67 -13.30
C SER A 395 -1.33 -3.03 -13.49
N VAL A 396 -0.42 -2.24 -12.92
CA VAL A 396 1.03 -2.49 -13.02
C VAL A 396 1.41 -3.79 -12.31
N MET A 397 0.94 -4.00 -11.07
CA MET A 397 1.21 -5.21 -10.29
C MET A 397 0.74 -6.48 -11.02
N GLN A 398 -0.45 -6.45 -11.63
CA GLN A 398 -0.96 -7.55 -12.44
C GLN A 398 -0.08 -7.86 -13.66
N ASP A 399 0.35 -6.83 -14.38
CA ASP A 399 1.15 -6.98 -15.58
C ASP A 399 2.57 -7.46 -15.26
N ALA A 400 3.14 -6.96 -14.17
CA ALA A 400 4.42 -7.38 -13.62
C ALA A 400 4.38 -8.82 -13.09
N GLY A 401 3.22 -9.31 -12.68
CA GLY A 401 3.05 -10.65 -12.13
C GLY A 401 3.37 -10.73 -10.65
N LEU A 402 3.08 -9.67 -9.89
CA LEU A 402 3.12 -9.73 -8.43
C LEU A 402 2.11 -10.77 -7.93
N ASP A 403 2.50 -11.56 -6.93
CA ASP A 403 1.66 -12.64 -6.41
C ASP A 403 0.57 -12.12 -5.47
N ARG A 404 0.91 -11.19 -4.56
CA ARG A 404 -0.07 -10.63 -3.61
C ARG A 404 0.29 -9.22 -3.20
N ALA A 405 -0.74 -8.42 -2.93
CA ALA A 405 -0.58 -7.06 -2.45
C ALA A 405 -1.60 -6.72 -1.37
N LEU A 406 -1.18 -6.01 -0.33
CA LEU A 406 -2.02 -5.59 0.78
C LEU A 406 -1.98 -4.08 0.93
N TYR A 407 -3.09 -3.43 0.58
CA TYR A 407 -3.20 -1.98 0.68
C TYR A 407 -3.21 -1.53 2.14
N LEU A 408 -2.49 -0.46 2.47
CA LEU A 408 -2.44 0.10 3.81
C LEU A 408 -3.80 0.70 4.18
N SER A 409 -4.41 0.16 5.25
CA SER A 409 -5.75 0.52 5.74
C SER A 409 -6.88 0.19 4.76
N ARG A 410 -8.11 0.65 5.07
CA ARG A 410 -9.24 0.59 4.13
C ARG A 410 -9.27 1.81 3.22
N PRO A 411 -9.30 1.64 1.88
CA PRO A 411 -9.73 2.72 0.99
C PRO A 411 -11.24 2.95 1.16
N SER A 412 -11.67 4.21 1.19
CA SER A 412 -13.09 4.57 1.36
C SER A 412 -13.52 5.71 0.43
N GLY A 413 -14.83 5.82 0.22
CA GLY A 413 -15.41 6.86 -0.64
C GLY A 413 -14.92 6.72 -2.07
N VAL A 414 -14.33 7.79 -2.62
CA VAL A 414 -13.82 7.77 -4.00
C VAL A 414 -12.58 6.88 -4.19
N THR A 415 -11.82 6.63 -3.13
CA THR A 415 -10.52 5.92 -3.22
C THR A 415 -10.64 4.42 -3.36
N ASP A 416 -11.80 3.87 -3.02
CA ASP A 416 -12.09 2.44 -3.20
C ASP A 416 -12.47 2.08 -4.65
N ALA A 417 -12.62 3.08 -5.53
CA ALA A 417 -13.07 2.87 -6.91
C ALA A 417 -12.21 1.89 -7.70
N GLY A 418 -10.88 2.01 -7.59
CA GLY A 418 -9.94 1.08 -8.22
C GLY A 418 -10.14 -0.36 -7.74
N PHE A 419 -10.29 -0.55 -6.43
CA PHE A 419 -10.50 -1.86 -5.81
C PHE A 419 -11.84 -2.48 -6.18
N ARG A 420 -12.94 -1.70 -6.18
CA ARG A 420 -14.26 -2.17 -6.62
C ARG A 420 -14.26 -2.56 -8.09
N ALA A 421 -13.60 -1.78 -8.94
CA ALA A 421 -13.45 -2.13 -10.36
C ALA A 421 -12.65 -3.42 -10.52
N TRP A 422 -11.56 -3.58 -9.76
CA TRP A 422 -10.72 -4.78 -9.78
C TRP A 422 -11.45 -6.03 -9.30
N ALA A 423 -12.18 -5.93 -8.19
CA ALA A 423 -13.03 -7.00 -7.65
C ALA A 423 -14.04 -7.46 -8.70
N ALA A 424 -14.62 -6.52 -9.45
CA ALA A 424 -15.58 -6.80 -10.50
C ALA A 424 -14.96 -7.36 -11.80
N LEU A 425 -13.64 -7.33 -12.02
CA LEU A 425 -13.05 -7.86 -13.27
C LEU A 425 -13.39 -9.35 -13.48
N PRO A 426 -13.74 -9.77 -14.72
CA PRO A 426 -13.81 -11.19 -15.10
C PRO A 426 -12.51 -11.95 -14.84
N ALA A 427 -12.57 -13.29 -14.93
CA ALA A 427 -11.47 -14.16 -14.55
C ALA A 427 -10.23 -14.05 -15.46
N ASN A 428 -10.39 -13.73 -16.75
CA ASN A 428 -9.29 -13.78 -17.72
C ASN A 428 -8.90 -12.38 -18.19
N GLN A 429 -7.68 -11.94 -17.89
CA GLN A 429 -7.12 -10.74 -18.49
C GLN A 429 -6.95 -10.95 -20.00
N VAL A 430 -7.36 -9.96 -20.79
CA VAL A 430 -7.27 -9.98 -22.25
C VAL A 430 -6.33 -8.89 -22.75
N LYS A 431 -5.83 -9.03 -23.99
CA LYS A 431 -4.82 -8.13 -24.51
C LYS A 431 -5.39 -6.72 -24.71
N THR A 432 -4.68 -5.74 -24.18
CA THR A 432 -4.94 -4.31 -24.43
C THR A 432 -3.79 -3.68 -25.22
N THR A 433 -4.11 -2.63 -25.98
CA THR A 433 -3.13 -1.77 -26.66
C THR A 433 -3.54 -0.31 -26.49
N ILE A 434 -2.70 0.47 -25.84
CA ILE A 434 -2.88 1.91 -25.62
C ILE A 434 -2.06 2.68 -26.67
N PRO A 435 -2.58 3.77 -27.27
CA PRO A 435 -1.79 4.63 -28.14
C PRO A 435 -0.54 5.15 -27.44
N ARG A 436 0.62 5.12 -28.11
CA ARG A 436 1.90 5.58 -27.54
C ARG A 436 1.86 7.01 -27.00
N SER A 437 1.05 7.88 -27.61
CA SER A 437 0.86 9.26 -27.18
C SER A 437 0.24 9.40 -25.78
N ARG A 438 -0.27 8.30 -25.20
CA ARG A 438 -0.96 8.28 -23.90
C ARG A 438 -0.35 7.29 -22.89
N ALA A 439 0.61 6.50 -23.33
CA ALA A 439 1.16 5.41 -22.53
C ALA A 439 1.89 5.87 -21.26
N THR A 440 2.19 7.17 -21.13
CA THR A 440 2.94 7.72 -19.98
C THR A 440 2.06 8.13 -18.80
N ALA A 441 0.73 8.19 -18.97
CA ALA A 441 -0.20 8.66 -17.94
C ALA A 441 -1.50 7.85 -17.90
N THR A 442 -1.59 6.76 -18.67
CA THR A 442 -2.80 5.94 -18.75
C THR A 442 -2.45 4.47 -18.58
N TRP A 443 -3.05 3.84 -17.58
CA TRP A 443 -2.93 2.41 -17.28
C TRP A 443 -4.27 1.73 -17.57
N VAL A 444 -4.23 0.53 -18.14
CA VAL A 444 -5.44 -0.20 -18.55
C VAL A 444 -5.31 -1.69 -18.26
N THR A 445 -6.27 -2.22 -17.52
CA THR A 445 -6.51 -3.67 -17.42
C THR A 445 -7.87 -3.98 -18.01
N ALA A 446 -7.93 -4.93 -18.94
CA ALA A 446 -9.18 -5.48 -19.43
C ALA A 446 -9.25 -6.97 -19.13
N ALA A 447 -10.44 -7.44 -18.75
CA ALA A 447 -10.69 -8.85 -18.53
C ALA A 447 -12.03 -9.26 -19.14
N SER A 448 -12.12 -10.51 -19.59
CA SER A 448 -13.31 -11.06 -20.23
C SER A 448 -13.60 -12.49 -19.77
N ASP A 449 -14.87 -12.83 -19.77
CA ASP A 449 -15.41 -14.18 -19.77
C ASP A 449 -16.42 -14.34 -20.92
N ASP A 450 -17.26 -15.37 -20.88
CA ASP A 450 -18.18 -15.74 -21.97
C ASP A 450 -19.23 -14.66 -22.29
N ASP A 451 -19.66 -13.86 -21.31
CA ASP A 451 -20.78 -12.93 -21.48
C ASP A 451 -20.50 -11.49 -21.05
N ARG A 452 -19.31 -11.25 -20.50
CA ARG A 452 -18.89 -9.95 -19.98
C ARG A 452 -17.43 -9.63 -20.32
N THR A 453 -17.21 -8.39 -20.71
CA THR A 453 -15.89 -7.76 -20.76
C THR A 453 -15.91 -6.52 -19.88
N THR A 454 -14.90 -6.38 -19.02
CA THR A 454 -14.71 -5.19 -18.20
C THR A 454 -13.35 -4.58 -18.49
N VAL A 455 -13.33 -3.26 -18.67
CA VAL A 455 -12.12 -2.46 -18.90
C VAL A 455 -11.99 -1.46 -17.76
N LEU A 456 -10.90 -1.56 -16.99
CA LEU A 456 -10.47 -0.57 -16.02
C LEU A 456 -9.44 0.33 -16.69
N VAL A 457 -9.70 1.64 -16.69
CA VAL A 457 -8.80 2.68 -17.20
C VAL A 457 -8.48 3.63 -16.05
N SER A 458 -7.20 3.85 -15.78
CA SER A 458 -6.74 4.88 -14.87
C SER A 458 -5.94 5.94 -15.63
N GLN A 459 -6.24 7.22 -15.40
CA GLN A 459 -5.38 8.33 -15.80
C GLN A 459 -4.77 8.95 -14.55
N TRP A 460 -3.45 8.86 -14.43
CA TRP A 460 -2.70 9.37 -13.29
C TRP A 460 -1.51 10.22 -13.71
N HIS A 461 -1.26 11.31 -12.99
CA HIS A 461 -0.14 12.23 -13.22
C HIS A 461 0.55 12.61 -11.91
N THR A 462 1.89 12.62 -11.91
CA THR A 462 2.66 13.11 -10.77
C THR A 462 2.45 14.61 -10.53
N ASP A 463 2.31 15.43 -11.58
CA ASP A 463 1.94 16.85 -11.48
C ASP A 463 0.47 17.04 -11.88
N LEU A 464 -0.28 17.72 -11.01
CA LEU A 464 -1.71 17.97 -11.18
C LEU A 464 -1.95 19.00 -12.27
N ALA A 465 -0.98 19.90 -12.50
CA ALA A 465 -1.02 20.85 -13.59
C ALA A 465 -0.98 20.16 -14.97
N ASP A 466 -0.42 18.95 -15.04
CA ASP A 466 -0.37 18.13 -16.25
C ASP A 466 -1.60 17.23 -16.43
N ALA A 467 -2.47 17.14 -15.42
CA ALA A 467 -3.66 16.30 -15.43
C ALA A 467 -4.76 16.95 -16.29
N GLU A 468 -4.61 16.90 -17.61
CA GLU A 468 -5.60 17.42 -18.55
C GLU A 468 -6.75 16.42 -18.77
N THR A 469 -7.96 16.93 -19.01
CA THR A 469 -9.05 16.10 -19.54
C THR A 469 -8.68 15.54 -20.93
N THR A 470 -8.54 14.23 -21.05
CA THR A 470 -8.33 13.55 -22.34
C THR A 470 -9.59 12.81 -22.80
N ARG A 471 -9.71 12.57 -24.10
CA ARG A 471 -10.81 11.77 -24.67
C ARG A 471 -10.28 10.49 -25.28
N LEU A 472 -10.59 9.34 -24.71
CA LEU A 472 -10.05 8.04 -25.13
C LEU A 472 -11.10 7.26 -25.94
N PRO A 473 -10.96 7.13 -27.26
CA PRO A 473 -11.77 6.20 -28.03
C PRO A 473 -11.49 4.76 -27.59
N VAL A 474 -12.52 3.93 -27.51
CA VAL A 474 -12.37 2.52 -27.13
C VAL A 474 -12.93 1.62 -28.22
N VAL A 475 -12.13 0.63 -28.61
CA VAL A 475 -12.46 -0.42 -29.56
C VAL A 475 -12.33 -1.75 -28.84
N VAL A 476 -13.34 -2.60 -28.98
CA VAL A 476 -13.31 -3.98 -28.48
C VAL A 476 -13.47 -4.94 -29.65
N ASP A 477 -12.42 -5.70 -29.92
CA ASP A 477 -12.32 -6.70 -30.98
C ASP A 477 -12.50 -8.12 -30.40
N GLY A 478 -12.94 -9.06 -31.23
CA GLY A 478 -13.11 -10.47 -30.87
C GLY A 478 -14.45 -10.80 -30.20
N LEU A 479 -15.37 -9.84 -30.13
CA LEU A 479 -16.72 -10.07 -29.63
C LEU A 479 -17.52 -10.92 -30.63
N THR A 480 -18.54 -11.63 -30.16
CA THR A 480 -19.54 -12.18 -31.08
C THR A 480 -20.44 -11.04 -31.58
N ASP A 481 -20.93 -11.11 -32.82
CA ASP A 481 -21.87 -10.10 -33.35
C ASP A 481 -23.17 -10.02 -32.55
N GLY A 482 -23.72 -8.81 -32.44
CA GLY A 482 -24.98 -8.56 -31.75
C GLY A 482 -24.96 -7.30 -30.89
N THR A 483 -26.03 -7.14 -30.12
CA THR A 483 -26.26 -5.95 -29.28
C THR A 483 -25.75 -6.18 -27.86
N TYR A 484 -25.03 -5.20 -27.34
CA TYR A 484 -24.46 -5.18 -26.00
C TYR A 484 -24.98 -3.98 -25.22
N LYS A 485 -25.15 -4.18 -23.92
CA LYS A 485 -25.27 -3.09 -22.95
C LYS A 485 -23.86 -2.67 -22.55
N VAL A 486 -23.56 -1.39 -22.69
CA VAL A 486 -22.30 -0.79 -22.26
C VAL A 486 -22.60 0.16 -21.10
N THR A 487 -21.99 -0.10 -19.95
CA THR A 487 -22.01 0.80 -18.79
C THR A 487 -20.64 1.42 -18.64
N VAL A 488 -20.56 2.74 -18.62
CA VAL A 488 -19.34 3.51 -18.33
C VAL A 488 -19.56 4.23 -17.01
N GLU A 489 -18.76 3.93 -16.02
CA GLU A 489 -18.75 4.59 -14.71
C GLU A 489 -17.38 5.22 -14.47
N TRP A 490 -17.34 6.42 -13.86
CA TRP A 490 -16.09 7.11 -13.64
C TRP A 490 -16.08 7.96 -12.36
N VAL A 491 -14.86 8.23 -11.90
CA VAL A 491 -14.50 9.14 -10.80
C VAL A 491 -13.34 10.00 -11.33
N GLY A 492 -13.37 11.33 -11.18
CA GLY A 492 -12.29 12.21 -11.69
C GLY A 492 -12.34 13.68 -11.23
N ASP A 493 -11.26 14.42 -11.49
CA ASP A 493 -10.90 15.66 -10.76
C ASP A 493 -11.29 17.00 -11.44
N ASP A 494 -11.59 17.05 -12.74
CA ASP A 494 -11.86 18.34 -13.40
C ASP A 494 -13.28 18.89 -13.14
N LYS A 495 -13.41 19.72 -12.08
CA LYS A 495 -14.61 20.53 -11.73
C LYS A 495 -15.82 19.63 -11.39
N PRO A 496 -16.97 20.12 -10.85
CA PRO A 496 -17.92 19.28 -10.13
C PRO A 496 -18.80 18.44 -11.09
N GLY A 497 -18.19 17.54 -11.85
CA GLY A 497 -18.85 16.36 -12.35
C GLY A 497 -18.81 15.34 -11.21
N PRO A 498 -19.94 15.05 -10.54
CA PRO A 498 -19.97 13.95 -9.58
C PRO A 498 -19.55 12.65 -10.26
N PRO A 499 -19.15 11.62 -9.49
CA PRO A 499 -19.03 10.25 -10.00
C PRO A 499 -20.19 9.96 -10.94
N GLY A 500 -19.84 9.55 -12.15
CA GLY A 500 -20.78 9.54 -13.27
C GLY A 500 -21.07 8.14 -13.75
N ARG A 501 -22.25 7.98 -14.35
CA ARG A 501 -22.66 6.74 -15.00
C ARG A 501 -23.35 7.05 -16.32
N LYS A 502 -22.89 6.41 -17.38
CA LYS A 502 -23.54 6.40 -18.69
C LYS A 502 -23.86 4.96 -19.05
N VAL A 503 -25.12 4.68 -19.36
CA VAL A 503 -25.56 3.39 -19.90
C VAL A 503 -25.97 3.63 -21.34
N LEU A 504 -25.41 2.84 -22.25
CA LEU A 504 -25.71 2.90 -23.67
C LEU A 504 -25.85 1.49 -24.25
N THR A 505 -26.42 1.44 -25.45
CA THR A 505 -26.52 0.22 -26.25
C THR A 505 -25.58 0.37 -27.45
N ALA A 506 -24.74 -0.62 -27.69
CA ALA A 506 -23.84 -0.66 -28.83
C ALA A 506 -23.96 -2.01 -29.54
N THR A 507 -23.71 -2.03 -30.85
CA THR A 507 -23.76 -3.25 -31.66
C THR A 507 -22.36 -3.60 -32.12
N ALA A 508 -21.93 -4.83 -31.84
CA ALA A 508 -20.74 -5.39 -32.46
C ALA A 508 -21.08 -5.88 -33.88
N THR A 509 -20.25 -5.54 -34.85
CA THR A 509 -20.35 -5.97 -36.25
C THR A 509 -18.98 -6.43 -36.71
N ASP A 510 -18.92 -7.57 -37.40
CA ASP A 510 -17.66 -8.24 -37.78
C ASP A 510 -16.74 -8.48 -36.57
N GLY A 511 -17.36 -8.81 -35.43
CA GLY A 511 -16.71 -9.03 -34.14
C GLY A 511 -16.09 -7.80 -33.48
N ARG A 512 -16.44 -6.61 -33.93
CA ARG A 512 -15.89 -5.33 -33.45
C ARG A 512 -16.97 -4.42 -32.90
N LEU A 513 -16.75 -3.88 -31.70
CA LEU A 513 -17.58 -2.87 -31.05
C LEU A 513 -16.75 -1.58 -30.85
N THR A 514 -17.30 -0.44 -31.24
CA THR A 514 -16.68 0.87 -31.02
C THR A 514 -17.52 1.66 -30.01
N ILE A 515 -16.86 2.25 -29.02
CA ILE A 515 -17.48 3.10 -28.00
C ILE A 515 -17.04 4.53 -28.27
N ASP A 516 -17.98 5.48 -28.19
CA ASP A 516 -17.67 6.90 -28.24
C ASP A 516 -16.53 7.23 -27.27
N PRO A 517 -15.63 8.18 -27.60
CA PRO A 517 -14.53 8.54 -26.72
C PRO A 517 -15.01 8.85 -25.29
N ILE A 518 -14.46 8.12 -24.32
CA ILE A 518 -14.70 8.38 -22.90
C ILE A 518 -13.85 9.58 -22.47
N ALA A 519 -14.38 10.44 -21.60
CA ALA A 519 -13.60 11.51 -21.02
C ALA A 519 -12.85 10.97 -19.79
N LEU A 520 -11.54 11.15 -19.76
CA LEU A 520 -10.68 10.90 -18.61
C LEU A 520 -10.32 12.28 -18.04
N ALA A 521 -11.00 12.69 -16.98
CA ALA A 521 -10.98 14.05 -16.45
C ALA A 521 -9.92 14.18 -15.36
N GLY A 522 -8.79 14.83 -15.66
CA GLY A 522 -7.67 14.98 -14.73
C GLY A 522 -7.17 13.65 -14.17
N GLN A 523 -7.05 13.54 -12.85
CA GLN A 523 -6.86 12.26 -12.16
C GLN A 523 -8.16 11.48 -12.21
N SER A 524 -8.21 10.32 -12.86
CA SER A 524 -9.49 9.60 -12.99
C SER A 524 -9.37 8.10 -13.04
N VAL A 525 -10.44 7.44 -12.59
CA VAL A 525 -10.69 6.00 -12.76
C VAL A 525 -11.97 5.84 -13.55
N THR A 526 -11.93 5.05 -14.62
CA THR A 526 -13.10 4.69 -15.42
C THR A 526 -13.23 3.18 -15.53
N ARG A 527 -14.43 2.67 -15.27
CA ARG A 527 -14.83 1.28 -15.52
C ARG A 527 -15.80 1.22 -16.68
N ILE A 528 -15.51 0.38 -17.67
CA ILE A 528 -16.38 0.10 -18.81
C ILE A 528 -16.79 -1.36 -18.75
N ASP A 529 -18.08 -1.62 -18.53
CA ASP A 529 -18.65 -2.96 -18.53
C ASP A 529 -19.49 -3.18 -19.79
N ILE A 530 -19.16 -4.23 -20.54
CA ILE A 530 -19.79 -4.61 -21.80
C ILE A 530 -20.42 -5.99 -21.60
N THR A 531 -21.75 -6.07 -21.65
CA THR A 531 -22.46 -7.34 -21.40
C THR A 531 -23.55 -7.62 -22.43
N ARG A 532 -23.76 -8.91 -22.74
CA ARG A 532 -24.91 -9.36 -23.56
C ARG A 532 -26.20 -9.46 -22.73
N LYS A 533 -26.06 -9.91 -21.49
CA LYS A 533 -27.16 -10.04 -20.52
C LYS A 533 -26.95 -9.02 -19.40
N ALA A 534 -28.04 -8.41 -18.93
CA ALA A 534 -27.94 -7.48 -17.82
C ALA A 534 -27.61 -8.26 -16.54
N SER A 535 -26.35 -8.15 -16.08
CA SER A 535 -25.98 -8.44 -14.70
C SER A 535 -25.65 -7.10 -14.04
N PRO A 536 -26.44 -6.61 -13.07
CA PRO A 536 -26.11 -5.38 -12.39
C PRO A 536 -24.84 -5.58 -11.56
N LEU A 537 -23.85 -4.72 -11.78
CA LEU A 537 -22.65 -4.67 -10.95
C LEU A 537 -22.84 -3.65 -9.83
N PRO A 538 -22.15 -3.85 -8.69
CA PRO A 538 -22.02 -2.81 -7.68
C PRO A 538 -21.51 -1.51 -8.32
N PRO A 539 -21.98 -0.34 -7.87
CA PRO A 539 -21.50 0.94 -8.38
C PRO A 539 -19.99 1.08 -8.18
N LEU A 540 -19.35 1.91 -9.01
CA LEU A 540 -17.90 2.14 -8.92
C LEU A 540 -17.47 2.78 -7.60
N THR A 541 -18.36 3.53 -6.95
CA THR A 541 -18.20 4.01 -5.59
C THR A 541 -19.51 3.77 -4.86
N GLU A 542 -19.46 3.41 -3.59
CA GLU A 542 -20.64 3.60 -2.73
C GLU A 542 -20.88 5.10 -2.67
N ALA A 543 -21.92 5.56 -3.38
CA ALA A 543 -22.38 6.92 -3.20
C ALA A 543 -22.82 7.04 -1.74
N THR A 544 -21.92 7.51 -0.87
CA THR A 544 -22.39 8.41 0.18
C THR A 544 -23.17 9.48 -0.59
N GLU A 545 -24.40 9.75 -0.14
CA GLU A 545 -25.24 10.78 -0.74
C GLU A 545 -24.40 12.03 -1.05
N PRO A 546 -24.79 12.88 -2.02
CA PRO A 546 -24.10 14.13 -2.33
C PRO A 546 -24.23 15.13 -1.15
N GLY A 547 -23.71 14.77 0.01
CA GLY A 547 -23.33 15.65 1.07
C GLY A 547 -21.97 16.26 0.74
N PRO A 548 -21.60 17.33 1.44
CA PRO A 548 -20.36 18.06 1.22
C PRO A 548 -19.16 17.29 1.79
N GLY A 549 -18.98 16.03 1.37
CA GLY A 549 -17.70 15.35 1.51
C GLY A 549 -16.63 16.15 0.77
N PRO A 550 -15.35 16.04 1.17
CA PRO A 550 -14.26 16.66 0.44
C PRO A 550 -14.39 16.23 -1.04
N GLY A 551 -14.60 17.21 -1.92
CA GLY A 551 -14.66 16.95 -3.35
C GLY A 551 -13.32 16.40 -3.84
N CYS A 552 -13.24 16.00 -5.11
CA CYS A 552 -11.98 15.51 -5.67
C CYS A 552 -10.82 16.53 -5.62
N LEU A 553 -11.13 17.81 -5.37
CA LEU A 553 -10.16 18.85 -5.07
C LEU A 553 -10.19 19.23 -3.58
N PRO A 554 -9.03 19.42 -2.93
CA PRO A 554 -8.97 20.18 -1.69
C PRO A 554 -9.49 21.60 -1.97
N GLY A 555 -10.44 22.06 -1.15
CA GLY A 555 -11.10 23.36 -1.29
C GLY A 555 -10.26 24.54 -0.84
#